data_AF-A0A7J3X5H0-F1
#
_entry.id   AF-A0A7J3X5H0-F1
#
_cell.length_a   1.000
_cell.length_b   1.000
_cell.length_c   1.000
_cell.angle_alpha   90.00
_cell.angle_beta   90.00
_cell.angle_gamma   90.00
#
_symmetry.space_group_name_H-M   'P 1'
#
loop_
_entity.id
_entity.type
_entity.pdbx_description
1 polymer ?
#
loop_
_entity_poly.entity_id
_entity_poly.type
_entity_poly.pdbx_seq_one_letter_code
_entity_poly.pdbx_strand_id
1 'polypeptide(L)'
;MKVVTPQAGERWQVVFRDGDKWQAGIYIPENTSREEVVVLERHSRPELFVLLEGRVTLVLSEDGVTLREVEMEPGKLYVVEEWHNAYRPGGAKGVALVVEAPDVETEYVSLEVACREV
;
A
#
# COMPACT_ATOMS: atom_id res chain seq x y z
N MET A 1 6.38 21.46 17.05
CA MET A 1 6.87 20.64 15.90
C MET A 1 6.97 19.21 16.37
N LYS A 2 6.30 18.27 15.67
CA LYS A 2 6.42 16.83 15.91
C LYS A 2 7.29 16.27 14.79
N VAL A 3 8.37 15.57 15.14
CA VAL A 3 9.20 14.83 14.18
C VAL A 3 8.83 13.36 14.31
N VAL A 4 8.61 12.70 13.18
CA VAL A 4 8.23 11.28 13.15
C VAL A 4 9.27 10.54 12.32
N THR A 5 9.81 9.48 12.91
CA THR A 5 10.74 8.57 12.25
C THR A 5 10.02 7.25 12.02
N PRO A 6 9.96 6.74 10.78
CA PRO A 6 9.43 5.41 10.49
C PRO A 6 10.12 4.36 11.35
N GLN A 7 9.33 3.55 12.07
CA GLN A 7 9.86 2.44 12.86
C GLN A 7 9.66 1.12 12.10
N ALA A 8 10.68 0.27 12.13
CA ALA A 8 10.57 -1.07 11.57
C ALA A 8 9.62 -1.92 12.43
N GLY A 9 8.71 -2.67 11.79
CA GLY A 9 7.85 -3.66 12.45
C GLY A 9 6.36 -3.31 12.52
N GLU A 10 5.97 -2.05 12.30
CA GLU A 10 4.56 -1.67 12.15
C GLU A 10 4.21 -1.56 10.66
N ARG A 11 3.21 -2.31 10.19
CA ARG A 11 2.72 -2.23 8.79
C ARG A 11 2.19 -0.83 8.49
N TRP A 12 1.35 -0.31 9.36
CA TRP A 12 0.64 0.96 9.18
C TRP A 12 0.60 1.76 10.48
N GLN A 13 1.03 3.01 10.40
CA GLN A 13 1.05 3.93 11.54
C GLN A 13 0.48 5.28 11.12
N VAL A 14 -0.67 5.68 11.67
CA VAL A 14 -1.20 7.05 11.46
C VAL A 14 -0.36 8.04 12.27
N VAL A 15 0.24 9.01 11.59
CA VAL A 15 1.18 9.97 12.21
C VAL A 15 0.60 11.38 12.33
N PHE A 16 -0.42 11.69 11.52
CA PHE A 16 -1.17 12.93 11.50
C PHE A 16 -2.64 12.68 11.13
N ARG A 17 -3.55 13.47 11.72
CA ARG A 17 -4.99 13.47 11.38
C ARG A 17 -5.57 14.86 11.63
N ASP A 18 -6.27 15.43 10.65
CA ASP A 18 -7.07 16.66 10.80
C ASP A 18 -8.55 16.32 10.88
N GLY A 19 -9.00 15.94 12.09
CA GLY A 19 -10.39 15.58 12.35
C GLY A 19 -10.88 14.43 11.46
N ASP A 20 -11.90 14.72 10.67
CA ASP A 20 -12.58 13.86 9.70
C ASP A 20 -12.23 14.17 8.23
N LYS A 21 -11.29 15.10 7.98
CA LYS A 21 -10.97 15.54 6.61
C LYS A 21 -9.96 14.64 5.92
N TRP A 22 -8.80 14.45 6.55
CA TRP A 22 -7.71 13.64 6.01
C TRP A 22 -6.75 13.20 7.11
N GLN A 23 -6.03 12.11 6.83
CA GLN A 23 -4.95 11.61 7.66
C GLN A 23 -3.74 11.26 6.83
N ALA A 24 -2.59 11.22 7.49
CA ALA A 24 -1.37 10.70 6.91
C ALA A 24 -0.74 9.68 7.83
N GLY A 25 -0.19 8.63 7.23
CA GLY A 25 0.50 7.57 7.93
C GLY A 25 1.71 7.06 7.19
N ILE A 26 2.51 6.30 7.93
CA ILE A 26 3.68 5.60 7.43
C ILE A 26 3.26 4.17 7.15
N TYR A 27 3.48 3.74 5.91
CA TYR A 27 3.19 2.39 5.44
C TYR A 27 4.48 1.65 5.08
N ILE A 28 4.59 0.42 5.56
CA ILE A 28 5.72 -0.48 5.34
C ILE A 28 5.13 -1.84 4.90
N PRO A 29 5.09 -2.13 3.57
CA PRO A 29 4.39 -3.32 3.05
C PRO A 29 5.00 -4.61 3.60
N GLU A 30 4.23 -5.44 4.29
CA GLU A 30 4.72 -6.68 4.91
C GLU A 30 5.27 -7.69 3.89
N ASN A 31 4.64 -7.76 2.71
CA ASN A 31 4.99 -8.68 1.63
C ASN A 31 6.35 -8.32 1.04
N THR A 32 7.10 -9.33 0.63
CA THR A 32 8.45 -9.20 0.07
C THR A 32 8.54 -9.57 -1.41
N SER A 33 7.48 -10.17 -1.96
CA SER A 33 7.34 -10.46 -3.37
C SER A 33 5.89 -10.35 -3.82
N ARG A 34 5.69 -10.38 -5.14
CA ARG A 34 4.36 -10.37 -5.74
C ARG A 34 3.52 -11.59 -5.33
N GLU A 35 4.15 -12.75 -5.20
CA GLU A 35 3.51 -14.03 -4.89
C GLU A 35 2.95 -14.10 -3.47
N GLU A 36 3.51 -13.32 -2.53
CA GLU A 36 3.00 -13.22 -1.16
C GLU A 36 1.71 -12.38 -1.07
N VAL A 37 1.43 -11.56 -2.08
CA VAL A 37 0.18 -10.79 -2.18
C VAL A 37 -0.96 -11.74 -2.57
N VAL A 38 -1.75 -12.13 -1.57
CA VAL A 38 -2.90 -13.04 -1.71
C VAL A 38 -4.26 -12.36 -1.53
N VAL A 39 -4.28 -11.09 -1.12
CA VAL A 39 -5.49 -10.28 -0.97
C VAL A 39 -5.22 -8.92 -1.58
N LEU A 40 -6.21 -8.37 -2.27
CA LEU A 40 -6.25 -6.95 -2.62
C LEU A 40 -7.32 -6.26 -1.80
N GLU A 41 -7.08 -4.99 -1.49
CA GLU A 41 -8.04 -4.11 -0.83
C GLU A 41 -8.45 -2.97 -1.77
N ARG A 42 -9.66 -2.44 -1.58
CA ARG A 42 -10.12 -1.25 -2.27
C ARG A 42 -10.86 -0.36 -1.30
N HIS A 43 -10.45 0.90 -1.25
CA HIS A 43 -11.11 1.91 -0.45
C HIS A 43 -12.24 2.60 -1.22
N SER A 44 -13.27 3.00 -0.50
CA SER A 44 -14.39 3.81 -1.02
C SER A 44 -13.97 5.23 -1.44
N ARG A 45 -12.75 5.65 -1.11
CA ARG A 45 -12.17 6.97 -1.43
C ARG A 45 -10.72 6.79 -1.90
N PRO A 46 -10.16 7.73 -2.69
CA PRO A 46 -8.79 7.63 -3.17
C PRO A 46 -7.76 7.61 -2.05
N GLU A 47 -6.68 6.88 -2.28
CA GLU A 47 -5.50 6.83 -1.42
C GLU A 47 -4.27 7.30 -2.19
N LEU A 48 -3.44 8.13 -1.55
CA LEU A 48 -2.25 8.69 -2.16
C LEU A 48 -0.99 8.14 -1.49
N PHE A 49 -0.08 7.60 -2.30
CA PHE A 49 1.20 7.05 -1.86
C PHE A 49 2.38 7.91 -2.36
N VAL A 50 3.38 8.08 -1.49
CA VAL A 50 4.69 8.70 -1.82
C VAL A 50 5.80 7.84 -1.25
N LEU A 51 6.77 7.45 -2.07
CA LEU A 51 7.95 6.72 -1.61
C LEU A 51 8.87 7.65 -0.82
N LEU A 52 9.08 7.35 0.47
CA LEU A 52 10.02 8.08 1.31
C LEU A 52 11.42 7.45 1.27
N GLU A 53 11.49 6.12 1.28
CA GLU A 53 12.77 5.41 1.31
C GLU A 53 12.66 4.00 0.74
N GLY A 54 13.72 3.55 0.06
CA GLY A 54 13.87 2.17 -0.35
C GLY A 54 13.07 1.83 -1.62
N ARG A 55 12.42 0.66 -1.63
CA ARG A 55 11.66 0.15 -2.77
C ARG A 55 10.30 -0.38 -2.32
N VAL A 56 9.27 0.05 -3.01
CA VAL A 56 7.90 -0.43 -2.86
C VAL A 56 7.33 -0.63 -4.26
N THR A 57 6.70 -1.78 -4.50
CA THR A 57 5.95 -2.04 -5.72
C THR A 57 4.48 -2.14 -5.36
N LEU A 58 3.65 -1.32 -6.01
CA LEU A 58 2.20 -1.42 -5.94
C LEU A 58 1.73 -2.55 -6.85
N VAL A 59 0.85 -3.40 -6.34
CA VAL A 59 0.10 -4.41 -7.10
C VAL A 59 -1.30 -3.87 -7.26
N LEU A 60 -1.73 -3.63 -8.50
CA LEU A 60 -2.98 -2.92 -8.80
C LEU A 60 -3.88 -3.76 -9.71
N SER A 61 -5.19 -3.56 -9.61
CA SER A 61 -6.19 -4.21 -10.45
C SER A 61 -7.49 -3.40 -10.54
N GLU A 62 -8.02 -3.23 -11.75
CA GLU A 62 -9.32 -2.58 -11.96
C GLU A 62 -10.48 -3.55 -11.69
N ASP A 63 -10.32 -4.82 -12.07
CA ASP A 63 -11.35 -5.87 -12.05
C ASP A 63 -11.19 -6.86 -10.88
N GLY A 64 -10.11 -6.76 -10.11
CA GLY A 64 -9.78 -7.69 -9.03
C GLY A 64 -9.19 -9.03 -9.54
N VAL A 65 -8.89 -9.15 -10.83
CA VAL A 65 -8.43 -10.38 -11.49
C VAL A 65 -7.14 -10.14 -12.26
N THR A 66 -7.14 -9.12 -13.12
CA THR A 66 -6.01 -8.74 -13.96
C THR A 66 -5.07 -7.84 -13.18
N LEU A 67 -3.86 -8.32 -12.92
CA LEU A 67 -2.90 -7.68 -12.02
C LEU A 67 -1.82 -6.98 -12.82
N ARG A 68 -1.44 -5.79 -12.35
CA ARG A 68 -0.28 -5.05 -12.85
C ARG A 68 0.57 -4.56 -11.69
N GLU A 69 1.84 -4.37 -11.97
CA GLU A 69 2.83 -3.95 -10.97
C GLU A 69 3.40 -2.59 -11.36
N VAL A 70 3.46 -1.69 -10.38
CA VAL A 70 4.02 -0.35 -10.54
C VAL A 70 5.08 -0.14 -9.46
N GLU A 71 6.35 -0.13 -9.85
CA GLU A 71 7.44 0.24 -8.94
C GLU A 71 7.36 1.74 -8.62
N MET A 72 7.33 2.07 -7.33
CA MET A 72 7.29 3.45 -6.88
C MET A 72 8.65 4.12 -7.03
N GLU A 73 8.65 5.39 -7.44
CA GLU A 73 9.85 6.19 -7.63
C GLU A 73 9.86 7.40 -6.68
N PRO A 74 11.04 7.77 -6.12
CA PRO A 74 11.16 8.96 -5.29
C PRO A 74 10.73 10.23 -6.04
N GLY A 75 9.94 11.08 -5.38
CA GLY A 75 9.45 12.34 -5.95
C GLY A 75 8.22 12.20 -6.85
N LYS A 76 7.70 10.99 -7.07
CA LYS A 76 6.40 10.77 -7.72
C LYS A 76 5.31 10.54 -6.69
N LEU A 77 4.09 10.90 -7.07
CA LEU A 77 2.87 10.69 -6.29
C LEU A 77 2.00 9.68 -7.03
N TYR A 78 1.45 8.72 -6.31
CA TYR A 78 0.61 7.67 -6.85
C TYR A 78 -0.76 7.76 -6.19
N VAL A 79 -1.80 8.07 -6.96
CA VAL A 79 -3.19 8.13 -6.47
C VAL A 79 -3.89 6.87 -6.93
N VAL A 80 -4.45 6.12 -6.00
CA VAL A 80 -5.03 4.79 -6.20
C VAL A 80 -6.51 4.82 -5.83
N GLU A 81 -7.36 4.37 -6.75
CA GLU A 81 -8.83 4.32 -6.59
C GLU A 81 -9.40 2.91 -6.83
N GLU A 82 -8.51 1.94 -7.02
CA GLU A 82 -8.84 0.58 -7.46
C GLU A 82 -8.30 -0.47 -6.48
N TRP A 83 -8.47 -1.74 -6.81
CA TRP A 83 -7.92 -2.83 -5.99
C TRP A 83 -6.42 -2.75 -5.95
N HIS A 84 -5.85 -2.80 -4.75
CA HIS A 84 -4.42 -2.69 -4.58
C HIS A 84 -3.90 -3.46 -3.38
N ASN A 85 -2.59 -3.66 -3.41
CA ASN A 85 -1.74 -4.03 -2.28
C ASN A 85 -0.32 -3.57 -2.64
N ALA A 86 0.66 -3.81 -1.80
CA ALA A 86 2.05 -3.54 -2.12
C ALA A 86 2.98 -4.61 -1.54
N TYR A 87 4.21 -4.63 -2.05
CA TYR A 87 5.30 -5.43 -1.50
C TYR A 87 6.63 -4.69 -1.61
N ARG A 88 7.62 -5.14 -0.83
CA ARG A 88 9.01 -4.67 -0.87
C ARG A 88 9.89 -5.69 -1.61
N PRO A 89 10.27 -5.46 -2.88
CA PRO A 89 10.95 -6.47 -3.69
C PRO A 89 12.19 -7.06 -3.02
N GLY A 90 12.20 -8.38 -2.81
CA GLY A 90 13.32 -9.10 -2.21
C GLY A 90 13.57 -8.75 -0.74
N GLY A 91 12.55 -8.24 -0.04
CA GLY A 91 12.66 -7.84 1.37
C GLY A 91 13.50 -6.58 1.58
N ALA A 92 13.71 -5.79 0.52
CA ALA A 92 14.38 -4.50 0.62
C ALA A 92 13.69 -3.58 1.63
N LYS A 93 14.41 -2.57 2.12
CA LYS A 93 13.75 -1.47 2.85
C LYS A 93 12.71 -0.83 1.94
N GLY A 94 11.56 -0.46 2.48
CA GLY A 94 10.47 0.17 1.73
C GLY A 94 9.55 0.89 2.69
N VAL A 95 9.49 2.21 2.57
CA VAL A 95 8.70 3.10 3.42
C VAL A 95 7.95 4.08 2.53
N ALA A 96 6.62 4.08 2.64
CA ALA A 96 5.76 5.03 1.96
C ALA A 96 5.06 5.94 2.96
N LEU A 97 4.87 7.20 2.58
CA LEU A 97 3.85 8.05 3.15
C LEU A 97 2.55 7.75 2.42
N VAL A 98 1.49 7.57 3.19
CA VAL A 98 0.12 7.46 2.67
C VAL A 98 -0.69 8.63 3.17
N VAL A 99 -1.51 9.19 2.29
CA VAL A 99 -2.50 10.21 2.59
C VAL A 99 -3.86 9.72 2.14
N GLU A 100 -4.82 9.70 3.06
CA GLU A 100 -6.15 9.17 2.81
C GLU A 100 -7.21 9.91 3.61
N ALA A 101 -8.47 9.65 3.26
CA ALA A 101 -9.59 10.04 4.09
C ALA A 101 -9.60 9.24 5.40
N PRO A 102 -10.05 9.82 6.52
CA PRO A 102 -9.99 9.13 7.80
C PRO A 102 -11.13 8.13 8.04
N ASP A 103 -12.10 8.11 7.14
CA ASP A 103 -13.37 7.39 7.17
C ASP A 103 -13.57 6.53 5.92
N VAL A 104 -12.54 5.77 5.52
CA VAL A 104 -12.64 4.85 4.38
C VAL A 104 -13.35 3.55 4.77
N GLU A 105 -14.33 3.16 3.96
CA GLU A 105 -14.79 1.78 3.89
C GLU A 105 -13.84 0.98 2.98
N THR A 106 -13.49 -0.24 3.40
CA THR A 106 -12.56 -1.11 2.69
C THR A 106 -13.25 -2.42 2.30
N GLU A 107 -13.18 -2.74 1.01
CA GLU A 107 -13.54 -4.04 0.48
C GLU A 107 -12.28 -4.89 0.26
N TYR A 108 -12.43 -6.21 0.27
CA TYR A 108 -11.34 -7.16 0.07
C TYR A 108 -11.70 -8.21 -0.97
N VAL A 109 -10.72 -8.59 -1.79
CA VAL A 109 -10.81 -9.73 -2.71
C VAL A 109 -9.59 -10.63 -2.55
N SER A 110 -9.83 -11.94 -2.43
CA SER A 110 -8.76 -12.93 -2.39
C SER A 110 -8.29 -13.26 -3.79
N LEU A 111 -6.98 -13.29 -4.00
CA LEU A 111 -6.38 -13.84 -5.19
C LEU A 111 -6.30 -15.35 -4.99
N GLU A 112 -7.09 -16.12 -5.74
CA GLU A 112 -6.98 -17.58 -5.70
C GLU A 112 -5.55 -17.98 -6.07
N VAL A 113 -4.84 -18.60 -5.13
CA VAL A 113 -3.59 -19.28 -5.45
C VAL A 113 -4.00 -20.47 -6.30
N ALA A 114 -3.78 -20.38 -7.61
CA ALA A 114 -3.86 -21.56 -8.46
C ALA A 114 -2.92 -22.60 -7.86
N CYS A 115 -3.46 -23.61 -7.18
CA CYS A 115 -2.73 -24.81 -6.81
C CYS A 115 -2.13 -25.35 -8.10
N ARG A 116 -0.85 -25.05 -8.35
CA ARG A 116 -0.07 -25.79 -9.34
C ARG A 116 0.10 -27.17 -8.76
N GLU A 117 -0.79 -28.08 -9.15
CA GLU A 117 -0.59 -29.52 -8.98
C GLU A 117 0.79 -29.85 -9.54
N VAL A 118 1.64 -30.43 -8.69
CA VAL A 118 2.97 -30.95 -9.05
C VAL A 118 2.82 -32.43 -9.38
#